data_AF-A0A815WQQ9-F1
#
_entry.id   AF-A0A815WQQ9-F1
#
_cell.length_a   1.000
_cell.length_b   1.000
_cell.length_c   1.000
_cell.angle_alpha   90.00
_cell.angle_beta   90.00
_cell.angle_gamma   90.00
#
_symmetry.space_group_name_H-M   'P 1'
#
loop_
_entity.id
_entity.type
_entity.pdbx_description
1 polymer ?
#
loop_
_entity_poly.entity_id
_entity_poly.type
_entity_poly.pdbx_seq_one_letter_code
_entity_poly.pdbx_strand_id
1 'polypeptide(L)'
;MSSEIISRSCFKIKQQDHITNEELTLLFNDIVQELSKLKSETSKDSFIRAISEIISLLENEDTEKVCKSCMFNHEVFVLIRDALIILFNKWRTNETLNEQEIVLLQKTSEIFWNMIQKITDTNVVVFKTLLLNESFIESIKLCVDDITANGKQSDDHILSVLDTMIWVLGKLMNDRKEVQDDPTLLTLLDSIVKCICSARYLDTFKQLCPEDSEVTVTTQFLLVTCPHYVIYYYDGERMEEIVSLMRQTKFDHYLEIFGQFMQSIEKWNSSLIKAMSYATGILQYISAGEVQRQKYLDLHLKLMDYIIVILKSPNINELLKGYVTTALSRLIYTAIVYLFGLSIDPTFLTIIKENELAQTFLTLTEANDDMIQVNTYRLLAMILDENEIKTLANPAKITRVFRDYIEMFIDNMLRKMVLQNTLLSLKSRYFKMISVEKSVNTLLLSIQHCF
;
A
#
# COMPACT_ATOMS: atom_id res chain seq x y z
N MET A 1 -20.20 40.50 -7.67
CA MET A 1 -19.54 40.93 -6.41
C MET A 1 -18.77 39.80 -5.74
N SER A 2 -19.33 38.61 -5.49
CA SER A 2 -18.61 37.53 -4.78
C SER A 2 -17.35 36.99 -5.48
N SER A 3 -17.34 36.88 -6.80
CA SER A 3 -16.12 36.50 -7.58
C SER A 3 -14.99 37.54 -7.48
N GLU A 4 -15.31 38.82 -7.26
CA GLU A 4 -14.31 39.91 -7.21
C GLU A 4 -13.51 39.92 -5.91
N ILE A 5 -14.15 39.59 -4.77
CA ILE A 5 -13.48 39.46 -3.47
C ILE A 5 -12.54 38.26 -3.49
N ILE A 6 -13.02 37.10 -3.97
CA ILE A 6 -12.20 35.89 -4.11
C ILE A 6 -10.99 36.21 -4.98
N SER A 7 -11.20 36.71 -6.20
CA SER A 7 -10.13 37.11 -7.12
C SER A 7 -9.13 38.10 -6.50
N ARG A 8 -9.59 39.08 -5.72
CA ARG A 8 -8.73 40.06 -5.06
C ARG A 8 -7.88 39.45 -3.94
N SER A 9 -8.48 38.65 -3.06
CA SER A 9 -7.76 37.99 -1.97
C SER A 9 -6.72 37.01 -2.52
N CYS A 10 -7.13 36.26 -3.54
CA CYS A 10 -6.29 35.39 -4.35
C CYS A 10 -5.07 36.11 -4.96
N PHE A 11 -5.30 37.25 -5.61
CA PHE A 11 -4.24 38.06 -6.20
C PHE A 11 -3.23 38.58 -5.16
N LYS A 12 -3.71 38.98 -3.98
CA LYS A 12 -2.84 39.43 -2.88
C LYS A 12 -1.92 38.32 -2.37
N ILE A 13 -2.44 37.10 -2.22
CA ILE A 13 -1.64 35.93 -1.84
C ILE A 13 -0.52 35.70 -2.87
N LYS A 14 -0.86 35.75 -4.16
CA LYS A 14 0.09 35.51 -5.25
C LYS A 14 1.21 36.55 -5.36
N GLN A 15 0.91 37.83 -5.09
CA GLN A 15 1.90 38.91 -5.24
C GLN A 15 2.90 39.02 -4.08
N GLN A 16 2.68 38.33 -2.96
CA GLN A 16 3.50 38.48 -1.78
C GLN A 16 4.50 37.32 -1.65
N ASP A 17 5.79 37.64 -1.78
CA ASP A 17 6.89 36.68 -1.54
C ASP A 17 7.01 36.29 -0.07
N HIS A 18 6.60 37.18 0.84
CA HIS A 18 6.59 36.99 2.28
C HIS A 18 5.25 37.44 2.87
N ILE A 19 4.27 36.54 2.87
CA ILE A 19 3.00 36.72 3.58
C ILE A 19 3.10 36.12 4.99
N THR A 20 2.63 36.84 6.00
CA THR A 20 2.58 36.29 7.37
C THR A 20 1.41 35.31 7.52
N ASN A 21 1.48 34.39 8.49
CA ASN A 21 0.37 33.47 8.75
C ASN A 21 -0.92 34.21 9.14
N GLU A 22 -0.81 35.34 9.85
CA GLU A 22 -1.97 36.17 10.22
C GLU A 22 -2.63 36.79 9.00
N GLU A 23 -1.86 37.39 8.09
CA GLU A 23 -2.38 37.96 6.83
C GLU A 23 -3.00 36.88 5.94
N LEU A 24 -2.34 35.73 5.81
CA LEU A 24 -2.86 34.60 5.04
C LEU A 24 -4.19 34.09 5.61
N THR A 25 -4.31 34.03 6.94
CA THR A 25 -5.56 33.67 7.63
C THR A 25 -6.67 34.66 7.33
N LEU A 26 -6.40 35.96 7.36
CA LEU A 26 -7.40 36.97 7.01
C LEU A 26 -7.88 36.84 5.56
N LEU A 27 -6.95 36.65 4.62
CA LEU A 27 -7.30 36.47 3.20
C LEU A 27 -8.09 35.19 2.96
N PHE A 28 -7.76 34.10 3.66
CA PHE A 28 -8.53 32.87 3.57
C PHE A 28 -9.91 32.98 4.24
N ASN A 29 -10.05 33.73 5.34
CA ASN A 29 -11.35 34.00 5.95
C ASN A 29 -12.28 34.77 5.00
N ASP A 30 -11.75 35.79 4.29
CA ASP A 30 -12.51 36.51 3.26
C ASP A 30 -13.00 35.56 2.16
N ILE A 31 -12.13 34.65 1.71
CA ILE A 31 -12.46 33.64 0.71
C ILE A 31 -13.53 32.67 1.22
N VAL A 32 -13.38 32.14 2.44
CA VAL A 32 -14.34 31.22 3.07
C VAL A 32 -15.71 31.87 3.20
N GLN A 33 -15.78 33.12 3.63
CA GLN A 33 -17.05 33.82 3.78
C GLN A 33 -17.81 33.91 2.45
N GLU A 34 -17.13 34.22 1.35
CA GLU A 34 -17.76 34.31 0.03
C GLU A 34 -18.11 32.94 -0.55
N LEU A 35 -17.23 31.95 -0.41
CA LEU A 35 -17.51 30.58 -0.85
C LEU A 35 -18.71 29.97 -0.10
N SER A 36 -18.82 30.20 1.19
CA SER A 36 -19.94 29.70 2.01
C SER A 36 -21.27 30.31 1.56
N LYS A 37 -21.29 31.58 1.14
CA LYS A 37 -22.47 32.19 0.50
C LYS A 37 -22.81 31.48 -0.81
N LEU A 38 -21.83 31.32 -1.69
CA LEU A 38 -22.02 30.65 -2.99
C LEU A 38 -22.47 29.19 -2.85
N LYS A 39 -22.01 28.47 -1.82
CA LYS A 39 -22.44 27.10 -1.51
C LYS A 39 -23.89 27.04 -1.04
N SER A 40 -24.35 28.06 -0.31
CA SER A 40 -25.73 28.16 0.20
C SER A 40 -26.73 28.64 -0.86
N GLU A 41 -26.26 29.43 -1.83
CA GLU A 41 -27.02 29.82 -3.00
C GLU A 41 -27.16 28.62 -3.96
N THR A 42 -28.31 28.46 -4.62
CA THR A 42 -28.66 27.26 -5.40
C THR A 42 -27.77 26.97 -6.63
N SER A 43 -26.69 27.73 -6.86
CA SER A 43 -25.79 27.62 -8.01
C SER A 43 -24.50 26.87 -7.66
N LYS A 44 -24.56 25.54 -7.65
CA LYS A 44 -23.38 24.66 -7.50
C LYS A 44 -22.26 25.01 -8.50
N ASP A 45 -22.61 25.38 -9.73
CA ASP A 45 -21.64 25.76 -10.77
C ASP A 45 -20.84 27.02 -10.42
N SER A 46 -21.45 27.98 -9.71
CA SER A 46 -20.76 29.19 -9.29
C SER A 46 -19.79 28.92 -8.15
N PHE A 47 -20.16 28.02 -7.23
CA PHE A 47 -19.24 27.51 -6.20
C PHE A 47 -18.05 26.77 -6.82
N ILE A 48 -18.29 25.85 -7.76
CA ILE A 48 -17.24 25.08 -8.44
C ILE A 48 -16.26 26.00 -9.18
N ARG A 49 -16.75 27.00 -9.92
CA ARG A 49 -15.88 27.98 -10.61
C ARG A 49 -15.01 28.77 -9.64
N ALA A 50 -15.58 29.22 -8.51
CA ALA A 50 -14.82 29.94 -7.50
C ALA A 50 -13.73 29.06 -6.84
N ILE A 51 -14.01 27.78 -6.61
CA ILE A 51 -13.00 26.83 -6.13
C ILE A 51 -11.90 26.63 -7.19
N SER A 52 -12.24 26.50 -8.47
CA SER A 52 -11.24 26.41 -9.55
C SER A 52 -10.31 27.62 -9.60
N GLU A 53 -10.84 28.84 -9.39
CA GLU A 53 -10.03 30.05 -9.27
C GLU A 53 -9.05 29.92 -8.10
N ILE A 54 -9.52 29.52 -6.92
CA ILE A 54 -8.68 29.34 -5.71
C ILE A 54 -7.58 28.30 -5.95
N ILE A 55 -7.92 27.15 -6.54
CA ILE A 55 -6.98 26.07 -6.79
C ILE A 55 -5.91 26.47 -7.80
N SER A 56 -6.26 27.25 -8.84
CA SER A 56 -5.28 27.77 -9.81
C SER A 56 -4.19 28.66 -9.18
N LEU A 57 -4.44 29.19 -7.98
CA LEU A 57 -3.47 29.99 -7.23
C LEU A 57 -2.69 29.17 -6.21
N LEU A 58 -3.25 28.04 -5.78
CA LEU A 58 -2.55 27.08 -4.94
C LEU A 58 -1.58 26.21 -5.76
N GLU A 59 -1.29 26.53 -7.03
CA GLU A 59 -0.39 25.74 -7.90
C GLU A 59 1.12 26.05 -7.71
N ASN A 60 1.89 24.95 -7.68
CA ASN A 60 3.35 24.75 -7.80
C ASN A 60 4.35 25.59 -6.99
N GLU A 61 4.25 26.92 -6.93
CA GLU A 61 5.20 27.74 -6.12
C GLU A 61 4.55 28.21 -4.80
N ASP A 62 3.24 28.46 -4.81
CA ASP A 62 2.52 28.97 -3.66
C ASP A 62 1.93 27.84 -2.78
N THR A 63 1.77 26.62 -3.31
CA THR A 63 1.46 25.43 -2.49
C THR A 63 2.54 25.21 -1.45
N GLU A 64 3.81 25.43 -1.80
CA GLU A 64 4.91 25.29 -0.86
C GLU A 64 4.83 26.34 0.25
N LYS A 65 4.42 27.58 -0.06
CA LYS A 65 4.19 28.64 0.95
C LYS A 65 3.04 28.29 1.89
N VAL A 66 1.92 27.84 1.35
CA VAL A 66 0.74 27.43 2.14
C VAL A 66 1.00 26.14 2.94
N CYS A 67 1.80 25.22 2.40
CA CYS A 67 2.26 24.04 3.13
C CYS A 67 3.31 24.39 4.21
N LYS A 68 4.16 25.39 3.98
CA LYS A 68 5.13 25.91 4.97
C LYS A 68 4.45 26.61 6.14
N SER A 69 3.31 27.28 5.91
CA SER A 69 2.53 27.94 6.98
C SER A 69 1.73 26.97 7.85
N CYS A 70 1.69 25.66 7.52
CA CYS A 70 0.99 24.61 8.26
C CYS A 70 -0.51 24.89 8.50
N MET A 71 -1.16 25.69 7.65
CA MET A 71 -2.56 26.11 7.80
C MET A 71 -3.58 25.03 7.39
N PHE A 72 -3.24 23.76 7.53
CA PHE A 72 -4.05 22.62 7.07
C PHE A 72 -5.41 22.50 7.79
N ASN A 73 -5.58 23.18 8.92
CA ASN A 73 -6.83 23.23 9.69
C ASN A 73 -7.80 24.32 9.20
N HIS A 74 -7.42 25.12 8.21
CA HIS A 74 -8.26 26.22 7.74
C HIS A 74 -9.49 25.71 6.97
N GLU A 75 -10.63 26.36 7.16
CA GLU A 75 -11.94 25.97 6.57
C GLU A 75 -11.94 25.99 5.03
N VAL A 76 -11.00 26.69 4.41
CA VAL A 76 -10.84 26.70 2.94
C VAL A 76 -10.57 25.29 2.39
N PHE A 77 -9.83 24.44 3.12
CA PHE A 77 -9.57 23.06 2.72
C PHE A 77 -10.79 22.16 2.88
N VAL A 78 -11.68 22.49 3.82
CA VAL A 78 -12.98 21.83 3.97
C VAL A 78 -13.84 22.10 2.74
N LEU A 79 -13.88 23.36 2.26
CA LEU A 79 -14.62 23.74 1.07
C LEU A 79 -14.04 23.12 -0.21
N ILE A 80 -12.71 23.04 -0.32
CA ILE A 80 -12.02 22.33 -1.41
C ILE A 80 -12.36 20.83 -1.40
N ARG A 81 -12.35 20.17 -0.23
CA ARG A 81 -12.80 18.78 -0.10
C ARG A 81 -14.26 18.62 -0.52
N ASP A 82 -15.13 19.53 -0.11
CA ASP A 82 -16.56 19.46 -0.44
C ASP A 82 -16.81 19.62 -1.95
N ALA A 83 -15.92 20.30 -2.68
CA ALA A 83 -15.97 20.32 -4.15
C ALA A 83 -15.76 18.91 -4.74
N LEU A 84 -14.85 18.10 -4.20
CA LEU A 84 -14.70 16.68 -4.61
C LEU A 84 -16.00 15.91 -4.39
N ILE A 85 -16.68 16.10 -3.26
CA ILE A 85 -17.97 15.43 -2.97
C ILE A 85 -19.00 15.77 -4.05
N ILE A 86 -19.10 17.05 -4.45
CA ILE A 86 -20.03 17.49 -5.49
C ILE A 86 -19.70 16.81 -6.83
N LEU A 87 -18.43 16.79 -7.22
CA LEU A 87 -17.98 16.25 -8.51
C LEU A 87 -18.09 14.73 -8.58
N PHE A 88 -17.76 14.02 -7.49
CA PHE A 88 -18.02 12.58 -7.38
C PHE A 88 -19.51 12.27 -7.50
N ASN A 89 -20.37 13.01 -6.79
CA ASN A 89 -21.81 12.79 -6.88
C ASN A 89 -22.35 13.06 -8.29
N LYS A 90 -21.88 14.12 -8.95
CA LYS A 90 -22.24 14.46 -10.34
C LYS A 90 -21.84 13.32 -11.30
N TRP A 91 -20.60 12.84 -11.20
CA TRP A 91 -20.17 11.67 -11.98
C TRP A 91 -21.05 10.45 -11.69
N ARG A 92 -21.35 10.17 -10.41
CA ARG A 92 -22.18 9.04 -9.99
C ARG A 92 -23.61 9.09 -10.53
N THR A 93 -24.22 10.27 -10.65
CA THR A 93 -25.56 10.46 -11.24
C THR A 93 -25.57 10.41 -12.78
N ASN A 94 -24.44 10.07 -13.41
CA ASN A 94 -24.25 10.01 -14.87
C ASN A 94 -24.32 11.38 -15.55
N GLU A 95 -24.12 12.46 -14.81
CA GLU A 95 -23.92 13.78 -15.40
C GLU A 95 -22.49 13.87 -15.94
N THR A 96 -22.34 14.38 -17.16
CA THR A 96 -21.02 14.57 -17.77
C THR A 96 -20.26 15.67 -17.06
N LEU A 97 -19.02 15.38 -16.67
CA LEU A 97 -18.08 16.38 -16.19
C LEU A 97 -17.51 17.15 -17.37
N ASN A 98 -17.51 18.47 -17.30
CA ASN A 98 -16.84 19.30 -18.30
C ASN A 98 -15.32 19.35 -18.03
N GLU A 99 -14.56 19.86 -19.00
CA GLU A 99 -13.09 19.94 -18.91
C GLU A 99 -12.60 20.70 -17.66
N GLN A 100 -13.28 21.78 -17.27
CA GLN A 100 -12.91 22.55 -16.07
C GLN A 100 -13.13 21.76 -14.79
N GLU A 101 -14.21 20.97 -14.73
CA GLU A 101 -14.52 20.08 -13.60
C GLU A 101 -13.53 18.93 -13.48
N ILE A 102 -13.08 18.38 -14.61
CA ILE A 102 -12.03 17.34 -14.66
C ILE A 102 -10.71 17.90 -14.16
N VAL A 103 -10.29 19.07 -14.66
CA VAL A 103 -9.08 19.76 -14.21
C VAL A 103 -9.15 20.07 -12.72
N LEU A 104 -10.31 20.52 -12.24
CA LEU A 104 -10.54 20.80 -10.82
C LEU A 104 -10.37 19.54 -9.96
N LEU A 105 -10.96 18.42 -10.37
CA LEU A 105 -10.83 17.12 -9.68
C LEU A 105 -9.36 16.73 -9.50
N GLN A 106 -8.59 16.76 -10.59
CA GLN A 106 -7.18 16.35 -10.61
C GLN A 106 -6.34 17.23 -9.68
N LYS A 107 -6.41 18.55 -9.86
CA LYS A 107 -5.64 19.51 -9.04
C LYS A 107 -6.02 19.44 -7.55
N THR A 108 -7.29 19.21 -7.25
CA THR A 108 -7.73 19.05 -5.86
C THR A 108 -7.10 17.82 -5.20
N SER A 109 -7.07 16.68 -5.90
CA SER A 109 -6.42 15.48 -5.36
C SER A 109 -4.91 15.63 -5.18
N GLU A 110 -4.24 16.35 -6.09
CA GLU A 110 -2.81 16.66 -5.97
C GLU A 110 -2.50 17.55 -4.75
N ILE A 111 -3.36 18.54 -4.47
CA ILE A 111 -3.24 19.35 -3.25
C ILE A 111 -3.30 18.46 -2.00
N PHE A 112 -4.29 17.56 -1.90
CA PHE A 112 -4.39 16.65 -0.75
C PHE A 112 -3.20 15.69 -0.67
N TRP A 113 -2.72 15.18 -1.81
CA TRP A 113 -1.51 14.36 -1.88
C TRP A 113 -0.29 15.09 -1.33
N ASN A 114 -0.09 16.34 -1.74
CA ASN A 114 1.02 17.17 -1.29
C ASN A 114 0.92 17.51 0.20
N MET A 115 -0.29 17.82 0.68
CA MET A 115 -0.53 18.09 2.10
C MET A 115 -0.23 16.86 2.97
N ILE A 116 -0.72 15.67 2.58
CA ILE A 116 -0.52 14.46 3.39
C ILE A 116 0.95 14.03 3.45
N GLN A 117 1.80 14.45 2.50
CA GLN A 117 3.25 14.23 2.60
C GLN A 117 3.86 14.91 3.85
N LYS A 118 3.20 15.92 4.41
CA LYS A 118 3.65 16.69 5.59
C LYS A 118 3.04 16.21 6.91
N ILE A 119 2.34 15.06 6.91
CA ILE A 119 1.76 14.51 8.13
C ILE A 119 2.84 14.14 9.14
N THR A 120 2.58 14.50 10.40
CA THR A 120 3.38 14.16 11.58
C THR A 120 2.44 13.83 12.73
N ASP A 121 2.97 13.26 13.80
CA ASP A 121 2.15 12.93 14.98
C ASP A 121 1.57 14.18 15.67
N THR A 122 2.16 15.36 15.41
CA THR A 122 1.67 16.63 15.97
C THR A 122 0.47 17.22 15.21
N ASN A 123 0.31 16.89 13.93
CA ASN A 123 -0.73 17.46 13.06
C ASN A 123 -1.73 16.42 12.53
N VAL A 124 -1.57 15.14 12.88
CA VAL A 124 -2.48 14.05 12.48
C VAL A 124 -3.95 14.36 12.79
N VAL A 125 -4.24 14.97 13.95
CA VAL A 125 -5.61 15.30 14.36
C VAL A 125 -6.28 16.24 13.36
N VAL A 126 -5.53 17.21 12.84
CA VAL A 126 -6.01 18.15 11.81
C VAL A 126 -6.39 17.39 10.54
N PHE A 127 -5.52 16.50 10.07
CA PHE A 127 -5.79 15.66 8.91
C PHE A 127 -6.97 14.71 9.13
N LYS A 128 -7.13 14.16 10.34
CA LYS A 128 -8.30 13.33 10.67
C LYS A 128 -9.59 14.13 10.53
N THR A 129 -9.67 15.31 11.13
CA THR A 129 -10.87 16.16 11.04
C THR A 129 -11.18 16.56 9.59
N LEU A 130 -10.15 16.82 8.79
CA LEU A 130 -10.32 17.20 7.39
C LEU A 130 -10.76 16.02 6.51
N LEU A 131 -10.07 14.88 6.61
CA LEU A 131 -10.18 13.77 5.66
C LEU A 131 -11.16 12.67 6.10
N LEU A 132 -11.36 12.45 7.41
CA LEU A 132 -12.31 11.45 7.93
C LEU A 132 -13.71 12.04 8.12
N ASN A 133 -14.11 12.89 7.18
CA ASN A 133 -15.47 13.41 7.15
C ASN A 133 -16.41 12.35 6.55
N GLU A 134 -17.50 12.04 7.25
CA GLU A 134 -18.44 11.00 6.86
C GLU A 134 -18.97 11.15 5.43
N SER A 135 -19.41 12.35 5.05
CA SER A 135 -19.92 12.59 3.69
C SER A 135 -18.85 12.45 2.62
N PHE A 136 -17.60 12.80 2.93
CA PHE A 136 -16.48 12.65 2.02
C PHE A 136 -16.12 11.18 1.81
N ILE A 137 -15.93 10.44 2.90
CA ILE A 137 -15.61 9.00 2.83
C ILE A 137 -16.75 8.23 2.17
N GLU A 138 -18.01 8.54 2.48
CA GLU A 138 -19.16 7.92 1.82
C GLU A 138 -19.18 8.20 0.31
N SER A 139 -18.79 9.41 -0.13
CA SER A 139 -18.72 9.71 -1.57
C SER A 139 -17.66 8.87 -2.30
N ILE A 140 -16.47 8.69 -1.70
CA ILE A 140 -15.42 7.81 -2.24
C ILE A 140 -15.90 6.36 -2.25
N LYS A 141 -16.44 5.89 -1.12
CA LYS A 141 -16.98 4.54 -0.95
C LYS A 141 -17.97 4.21 -2.06
N LEU A 142 -18.94 5.09 -2.29
CA LEU A 142 -19.96 4.84 -3.28
C LEU A 142 -19.42 4.89 -4.72
N CYS A 143 -18.37 5.68 -4.99
CA CYS A 143 -17.65 5.60 -6.27
C CYS A 143 -17.00 4.22 -6.46
N VAL A 144 -16.36 3.67 -5.42
CA VAL A 144 -15.77 2.32 -5.45
C VAL A 144 -16.85 1.25 -5.67
N ASP A 145 -17.99 1.38 -5.00
CA ASP A 145 -19.13 0.46 -5.19
C ASP A 145 -19.67 0.51 -6.64
N ASP A 146 -19.81 1.70 -7.23
CA ASP A 146 -20.27 1.87 -8.62
C ASP A 146 -19.30 1.28 -9.64
N ILE A 147 -17.98 1.44 -9.41
CA ILE A 147 -16.94 0.77 -10.21
C ILE A 147 -17.09 -0.75 -10.10
N THR A 148 -17.36 -1.25 -8.90
CA THR A 148 -17.45 -2.68 -8.63
C THR A 148 -18.69 -3.31 -9.27
N ALA A 149 -19.85 -2.66 -9.17
CA ALA A 149 -21.14 -3.24 -9.56
C ALA A 149 -21.53 -3.02 -11.03
N ASN A 150 -21.29 -1.82 -11.58
CA ASN A 150 -22.01 -1.38 -12.77
C ASN A 150 -21.20 -1.41 -14.07
N GLY A 151 -19.93 -1.82 -14.03
CA GLY A 151 -19.07 -1.71 -15.22
C GLY A 151 -18.95 -0.27 -15.73
N LYS A 152 -19.39 0.72 -14.92
CA LYS A 152 -19.54 2.13 -15.31
C LYS A 152 -18.26 2.54 -16.00
N GLN A 153 -18.41 3.11 -17.21
CA GLN A 153 -17.29 3.46 -18.08
C GLN A 153 -16.22 4.08 -17.20
N SER A 154 -15.09 3.39 -17.15
CA SER A 154 -13.91 3.78 -16.41
C SER A 154 -13.47 5.15 -16.91
N ASP A 155 -14.04 6.20 -16.35
CA ASP A 155 -13.54 7.54 -16.57
C ASP A 155 -12.17 7.58 -15.89
N ASP A 156 -11.13 7.52 -16.71
CA ASP A 156 -9.73 7.46 -16.27
C ASP A 156 -9.40 8.65 -15.36
N HIS A 157 -10.07 9.80 -15.52
CA HIS A 157 -9.89 10.95 -14.63
C HIS A 157 -10.40 10.66 -13.22
N ILE A 158 -11.60 10.09 -13.11
CA ILE A 158 -12.17 9.73 -11.80
C ILE A 158 -11.37 8.63 -11.14
N LEU A 159 -10.95 7.61 -11.89
CA LEU A 159 -10.12 6.54 -11.34
C LEU A 159 -8.75 7.04 -10.87
N SER A 160 -8.13 7.95 -11.60
CA SER A 160 -6.86 8.57 -11.20
C SER A 160 -7.00 9.40 -9.91
N VAL A 161 -8.11 10.12 -9.77
CA VAL A 161 -8.43 10.90 -8.56
C VAL A 161 -8.74 9.98 -7.39
N LEU A 162 -9.53 8.93 -7.59
CA LEU A 162 -9.80 7.92 -6.57
C LEU A 162 -8.52 7.20 -6.14
N ASP A 163 -7.65 6.82 -7.08
CA ASP A 163 -6.33 6.26 -6.79
C ASP A 163 -5.57 7.16 -5.82
N THR A 164 -5.40 8.43 -6.18
CA THR A 164 -4.72 9.43 -5.37
C THR A 164 -5.35 9.58 -3.98
N MET A 165 -6.68 9.67 -3.89
CA MET A 165 -7.36 9.82 -2.60
C MET A 165 -7.25 8.59 -1.72
N ILE A 166 -7.27 7.38 -2.28
CA ILE A 166 -7.03 6.15 -1.51
C ILE A 166 -5.58 6.13 -0.97
N TRP A 167 -4.60 6.58 -1.74
CA TRP A 167 -3.22 6.76 -1.25
C TRP A 167 -3.14 7.80 -0.13
N VAL A 168 -3.88 8.91 -0.23
CA VAL A 168 -3.96 9.94 0.83
C VAL A 168 -4.50 9.35 2.13
N LEU A 169 -5.61 8.62 2.07
CA LEU A 169 -6.21 7.98 3.24
C LEU A 169 -5.32 6.87 3.81
N GLY A 170 -4.68 6.08 2.95
CA GLY A 170 -3.72 5.07 3.34
C GLY A 170 -2.52 5.64 4.09
N LYS A 171 -1.97 6.76 3.61
CA LYS A 171 -0.87 7.45 4.30
C LYS A 171 -1.29 8.04 5.66
N LEU A 172 -2.54 8.49 5.79
CA LEU A 172 -3.11 8.91 7.07
C LEU A 172 -3.18 7.73 8.07
N MET A 173 -3.49 6.53 7.59
CA MET A 173 -3.59 5.29 8.39
C MET A 173 -2.23 4.66 8.73
N ASN A 174 -1.20 4.89 7.92
CA ASN A 174 0.08 4.19 8.02
C ASN A 174 0.69 4.32 9.43
N ASP A 175 0.91 3.17 10.07
CA ASP A 175 1.43 3.00 11.45
C ASP A 175 0.58 3.66 12.57
N ARG A 176 -0.70 3.96 12.33
CA ARG A 176 -1.59 4.66 13.27
C ARG A 176 -2.88 3.87 13.54
N LYS A 177 -2.86 3.01 14.57
CA LYS A 177 -3.99 2.13 14.91
C LYS A 177 -5.28 2.90 15.21
N GLU A 178 -5.18 4.03 15.89
CA GLU A 178 -6.31 4.91 16.23
C GLU A 178 -6.97 5.57 15.02
N VAL A 179 -6.36 5.49 13.84
CA VAL A 179 -6.95 5.89 12.56
C VAL A 179 -7.51 4.67 11.83
N GLN A 180 -6.77 3.56 11.84
CA GLN A 180 -7.15 2.35 11.10
C GLN A 180 -8.52 1.79 11.52
N ASP A 181 -8.85 1.87 12.80
CA ASP A 181 -10.12 1.36 13.34
C ASP A 181 -11.22 2.45 13.43
N ASP A 182 -11.06 3.59 12.75
CA ASP A 182 -12.12 4.60 12.65
C ASP A 182 -13.34 4.02 11.89
N PRO A 183 -14.55 4.05 12.48
CA PRO A 183 -15.73 3.46 11.87
C PRO A 183 -16.01 3.95 10.45
N THR A 184 -15.70 5.22 10.16
CA THR A 184 -15.90 5.83 8.84
C THR A 184 -14.99 5.17 7.81
N LEU A 185 -13.71 4.99 8.14
CA LEU A 185 -12.73 4.31 7.26
C LEU A 185 -13.04 2.83 7.09
N LEU A 186 -13.55 2.17 8.12
CA LEU A 186 -13.94 0.77 8.04
C LEU A 186 -15.05 0.55 6.99
N THR A 187 -15.97 1.50 6.80
CA THR A 187 -16.98 1.39 5.74
C THR A 187 -16.36 1.43 4.34
N LEU A 188 -15.36 2.30 4.12
CA LEU A 188 -14.63 2.36 2.85
C LEU A 188 -13.79 1.09 2.63
N LEU A 189 -13.14 0.59 3.69
CA LEU A 189 -12.39 -0.67 3.65
C LEU A 189 -13.30 -1.82 3.21
N ASP A 190 -14.52 -1.93 3.72
CA ASP A 190 -15.47 -2.96 3.29
C ASP A 190 -15.78 -2.88 1.79
N SER A 191 -15.92 -1.68 1.23
CA SER A 191 -16.14 -1.48 -0.21
C SER A 191 -14.89 -1.81 -1.05
N ILE A 192 -13.69 -1.48 -0.58
CA ILE A 192 -12.43 -1.87 -1.23
C ILE A 192 -12.25 -3.39 -1.21
N VAL A 193 -12.54 -4.04 -0.08
CA VAL A 193 -12.49 -5.51 0.03
C VAL A 193 -13.53 -6.15 -0.90
N LYS A 194 -14.76 -5.62 -0.95
CA LYS A 194 -15.78 -6.07 -1.94
C LYS A 194 -15.29 -5.89 -3.38
N CYS A 195 -14.60 -4.80 -3.67
CA CYS A 195 -14.00 -4.54 -4.98
C CYS A 195 -12.98 -5.62 -5.36
N ILE A 196 -12.02 -5.91 -4.48
CA ILE A 196 -11.04 -7.01 -4.66
C ILE A 196 -11.76 -8.36 -4.79
N CYS A 197 -12.82 -8.55 -4.00
CA CYS A 197 -13.64 -9.75 -4.00
C CYS A 197 -14.56 -9.89 -5.24
N SER A 198 -14.64 -8.89 -6.10
CA SER A 198 -15.59 -8.86 -7.23
C SER A 198 -15.15 -9.70 -8.44
N ALA A 199 -16.08 -9.93 -9.37
CA ALA A 199 -15.78 -10.49 -10.68
C ALA A 199 -14.94 -9.53 -11.53
N ARG A 200 -15.24 -8.22 -11.49
CA ARG A 200 -14.53 -7.18 -12.27
C ARG A 200 -13.03 -7.16 -11.98
N TYR A 201 -12.63 -7.33 -10.73
CA TYR A 201 -11.23 -7.45 -10.35
C TYR A 201 -10.54 -8.63 -11.05
N LEU A 202 -11.20 -9.80 -11.08
CA LEU A 202 -10.68 -10.99 -11.76
C LEU A 202 -10.66 -10.82 -13.28
N ASP A 203 -11.70 -10.22 -13.86
CA ASP A 203 -11.76 -9.96 -15.29
C ASP A 203 -10.64 -9.01 -15.74
N THR A 204 -10.34 -7.99 -14.93
CA THR A 204 -9.22 -7.06 -15.17
C THR A 204 -7.88 -7.80 -15.15
N PHE A 205 -7.70 -8.76 -14.25
CA PHE A 205 -6.51 -9.64 -14.23
C PHE A 205 -6.39 -10.48 -15.51
N LYS A 206 -7.49 -11.09 -15.96
CA LYS A 206 -7.51 -11.96 -17.14
C LYS A 206 -7.27 -11.20 -18.45
N GLN A 207 -7.55 -9.90 -18.47
CA GLN A 207 -7.31 -9.02 -19.60
C GLN A 207 -5.85 -8.52 -19.71
N LEU A 208 -5.01 -8.78 -18.71
CA LEU A 208 -3.59 -8.40 -18.78
C LEU A 208 -2.88 -9.15 -19.90
N CYS A 209 -2.18 -8.41 -20.76
CA CYS A 209 -1.27 -8.98 -21.74
C CYS A 209 0.17 -8.89 -21.23
N PRO A 210 0.95 -9.99 -21.23
CA PRO A 210 2.37 -9.97 -20.85
C PRO A 210 3.24 -9.06 -21.72
N GLU A 211 2.78 -8.74 -22.93
CA GLU A 211 3.56 -7.96 -23.91
C GLU A 211 3.18 -6.45 -23.91
N ASP A 212 2.10 -6.05 -23.21
CA ASP A 212 1.66 -4.65 -23.16
C ASP A 212 2.48 -3.82 -22.16
N SER A 213 3.09 -2.74 -22.64
CA SER A 213 3.97 -1.90 -21.82
C SER A 213 3.26 -0.97 -20.84
N GLU A 214 1.97 -0.70 -21.01
CA GLU A 214 1.24 0.32 -20.22
C GLU A 214 0.17 -0.29 -19.32
N VAL A 215 0.13 0.20 -18.07
CA VAL A 215 -0.94 -0.09 -17.11
C VAL A 215 -2.07 0.90 -17.36
N THR A 216 -3.27 0.43 -17.72
CA THR A 216 -4.45 1.32 -17.76
C THR A 216 -4.76 1.87 -16.36
N VAL A 217 -5.39 3.04 -16.26
CA VAL A 217 -5.78 3.60 -14.95
C VAL A 217 -6.71 2.65 -14.19
N THR A 218 -7.58 1.93 -14.92
CA THR A 218 -8.42 0.87 -14.35
C THR A 218 -7.58 -0.26 -13.74
N THR A 219 -6.58 -0.76 -14.45
CA THR A 219 -5.67 -1.80 -13.94
C THR A 219 -4.91 -1.30 -12.71
N GLN A 220 -4.41 -0.06 -12.74
CA GLN A 220 -3.70 0.55 -11.63
C GLN A 220 -4.62 0.64 -10.40
N PHE A 221 -5.82 1.19 -10.54
CA PHE A 221 -6.74 1.31 -9.41
C PHE A 221 -7.13 -0.06 -8.84
N LEU A 222 -7.59 -0.98 -9.69
CA LEU A 222 -8.14 -2.27 -9.25
C LEU A 222 -7.05 -3.23 -8.75
N LEU A 223 -5.97 -3.43 -9.51
CA LEU A 223 -5.00 -4.50 -9.24
C LEU A 223 -3.80 -4.04 -8.40
N VAL A 224 -3.64 -2.73 -8.21
CA VAL A 224 -2.56 -2.17 -7.40
C VAL A 224 -3.11 -1.47 -6.18
N THR A 225 -3.94 -0.45 -6.36
CA THR A 225 -4.27 0.47 -5.27
C THR A 225 -5.21 -0.15 -4.24
N CYS A 226 -6.28 -0.80 -4.69
CA CYS A 226 -7.18 -1.52 -3.80
C CYS A 226 -6.44 -2.59 -2.96
N PRO A 227 -5.67 -3.52 -3.56
CA PRO A 227 -4.83 -4.45 -2.81
C PRO A 227 -3.82 -3.76 -1.89
N HIS A 228 -3.16 -2.69 -2.35
CA HIS A 228 -2.16 -2.00 -1.55
C HIS A 228 -2.77 -1.46 -0.25
N TYR A 229 -3.95 -0.85 -0.35
CA TYR A 229 -4.67 -0.31 0.80
C TYR A 229 -4.94 -1.36 1.87
N VAL A 230 -5.39 -2.55 1.47
CA VAL A 230 -5.69 -3.64 2.41
C VAL A 230 -4.42 -4.26 3.00
N ILE A 231 -3.39 -4.48 2.19
CA ILE A 231 -2.19 -5.27 2.58
C ILE A 231 -1.18 -4.43 3.35
N TYR A 232 -1.02 -3.15 2.99
CA TYR A 232 0.08 -2.32 3.51
C TYR A 232 -0.38 -1.19 4.42
N TYR A 233 -1.63 -0.70 4.29
CA TYR A 233 -2.12 0.39 5.12
C TYR A 233 -3.04 -0.04 6.26
N TYR A 234 -3.63 -1.23 6.17
CA TYR A 234 -4.52 -1.75 7.21
C TYR A 234 -3.87 -2.91 7.98
N ASP A 235 -3.67 -2.70 9.29
CA ASP A 235 -3.27 -3.73 10.27
C ASP A 235 -4.16 -3.64 11.53
N GLY A 236 -5.43 -3.25 11.31
CA GLY A 236 -6.43 -3.05 12.36
C GLY A 236 -7.08 -4.35 12.82
N GLU A 237 -8.05 -4.24 13.73
CA GLU A 237 -8.62 -5.41 14.44
C GLU A 237 -9.35 -6.40 13.52
N ARG A 238 -9.88 -5.93 12.38
CA ARG A 238 -10.65 -6.75 11.43
C ARG A 238 -9.79 -7.48 10.39
N MET A 239 -8.46 -7.39 10.48
CA MET A 239 -7.60 -7.98 9.45
C MET A 239 -7.82 -9.48 9.28
N GLU A 240 -7.99 -10.24 10.36
CA GLU A 240 -8.26 -11.68 10.29
C GLU A 240 -9.61 -11.99 9.61
N GLU A 241 -10.64 -11.18 9.85
CA GLU A 241 -11.95 -11.29 9.20
C GLU A 241 -11.82 -11.10 7.68
N ILE A 242 -11.14 -10.03 7.27
CA ILE A 242 -10.90 -9.67 5.87
C ILE A 242 -10.08 -10.75 5.16
N VAL A 243 -9.01 -11.22 5.80
CA VAL A 243 -8.16 -12.30 5.28
C VAL A 243 -8.94 -13.60 5.13
N SER A 244 -9.79 -13.94 6.11
CA SER A 244 -10.66 -15.12 6.04
C SER A 244 -11.65 -15.04 4.89
N LEU A 245 -12.25 -13.87 4.64
CA LEU A 245 -13.14 -13.65 3.50
C LEU A 245 -12.40 -13.79 2.17
N MET A 246 -11.23 -13.15 2.01
CA MET A 246 -10.44 -13.24 0.78
C MET A 246 -9.93 -14.67 0.54
N ARG A 247 -9.56 -15.40 1.60
CA ARG A 247 -9.18 -16.82 1.54
C ARG A 247 -10.31 -17.66 0.94
N GLN A 248 -11.52 -17.49 1.46
CA GLN A 248 -12.69 -18.27 1.04
C GLN A 248 -13.13 -17.95 -0.39
N THR A 249 -12.92 -16.72 -0.86
CA THR A 249 -13.48 -16.23 -2.13
C THR A 249 -12.46 -16.16 -3.26
N LYS A 250 -11.17 -16.03 -2.98
CA LYS A 250 -10.15 -15.69 -3.98
C LYS A 250 -8.95 -16.61 -4.08
N PHE A 251 -8.69 -17.49 -3.12
CA PHE A 251 -7.47 -18.30 -3.15
C PHE A 251 -7.37 -19.11 -4.46
N ASP A 252 -8.39 -19.91 -4.80
CA ASP A 252 -8.41 -20.70 -6.04
C ASP A 252 -8.27 -19.84 -7.30
N HIS A 253 -8.99 -18.71 -7.36
CA HIS A 253 -8.94 -17.79 -8.50
C HIS A 253 -7.55 -17.20 -8.72
N TYR A 254 -6.82 -16.88 -7.64
CA TYR A 254 -5.44 -16.46 -7.80
C TYR A 254 -4.57 -17.59 -8.34
N LEU A 255 -4.76 -18.84 -7.91
CA LEU A 255 -3.98 -19.95 -8.47
C LEU A 255 -4.25 -20.16 -9.96
N GLU A 256 -5.49 -19.95 -10.41
CA GLU A 256 -5.82 -19.96 -11.84
C GLU A 256 -5.07 -18.85 -12.59
N ILE A 257 -5.08 -17.63 -12.06
CA ILE A 257 -4.36 -16.48 -12.63
C ILE A 257 -2.86 -16.76 -12.71
N PHE A 258 -2.24 -17.26 -11.63
CA PHE A 258 -0.83 -17.63 -11.64
C PHE A 258 -0.57 -18.70 -12.70
N GLY A 259 -1.36 -19.78 -12.72
CA GLY A 259 -1.23 -20.84 -13.71
C GLY A 259 -1.30 -20.36 -15.17
N GLN A 260 -2.18 -19.39 -15.46
CA GLN A 260 -2.29 -18.76 -16.77
C GLN A 260 -1.02 -18.02 -17.18
N PHE A 261 -0.45 -17.21 -16.28
CA PHE A 261 0.70 -16.36 -16.60
C PHE A 261 2.06 -17.03 -16.42
N MET A 262 2.15 -18.12 -15.63
CA MET A 262 3.42 -18.83 -15.37
C MET A 262 4.11 -19.31 -16.65
N GLN A 263 3.33 -19.73 -17.65
CA GLN A 263 3.87 -20.26 -18.91
C GLN A 263 4.64 -19.22 -19.72
N SER A 264 4.41 -17.93 -19.45
CA SER A 264 5.04 -16.81 -20.14
C SER A 264 5.89 -15.94 -19.20
N ILE A 265 6.39 -16.50 -18.09
CA ILE A 265 7.14 -15.75 -17.07
C ILE A 265 8.34 -14.97 -17.62
N GLU A 266 9.00 -15.48 -18.65
CA GLU A 266 10.12 -14.82 -19.32
C GLU A 266 9.70 -13.53 -20.05
N LYS A 267 8.41 -13.40 -20.39
CA LYS A 267 7.83 -12.26 -21.08
C LYS A 267 7.14 -11.27 -20.14
N TRP A 268 7.15 -11.51 -18.84
CA TRP A 268 6.43 -10.63 -17.91
C TRP A 268 6.98 -9.21 -17.92
N ASN A 269 6.13 -8.27 -18.33
CA ASN A 269 6.41 -6.85 -18.24
C ASN A 269 6.26 -6.30 -16.81
N SER A 270 6.62 -5.03 -16.61
CA SER A 270 6.54 -4.36 -15.31
C SER A 270 5.11 -4.27 -14.74
N SER A 271 4.10 -4.09 -15.61
CA SER A 271 2.67 -4.01 -15.27
C SER A 271 2.18 -5.31 -14.63
N LEU A 272 2.46 -6.43 -15.28
CA LEU A 272 2.11 -7.76 -14.82
C LEU A 272 2.87 -8.11 -13.54
N ILE A 273 4.18 -7.83 -13.48
CA ILE A 273 4.98 -8.01 -12.25
C ILE A 273 4.36 -7.23 -11.09
N LYS A 274 3.92 -5.98 -11.33
CA LYS A 274 3.28 -5.14 -10.33
C LYS A 274 1.97 -5.76 -9.84
N ALA A 275 1.07 -6.17 -10.73
CA ALA A 275 -0.18 -6.84 -10.35
C ALA A 275 0.06 -8.15 -9.58
N MET A 276 1.00 -8.97 -10.06
CA MET A 276 1.38 -10.23 -9.41
C MET A 276 2.03 -10.01 -8.04
N SER A 277 2.76 -8.91 -7.84
CA SER A 277 3.33 -8.55 -6.53
C SER A 277 2.26 -8.27 -5.47
N TYR A 278 1.11 -7.71 -5.87
CA TYR A 278 -0.01 -7.49 -4.95
C TYR A 278 -0.82 -8.77 -4.74
N ALA A 279 -1.05 -9.56 -5.78
CA ALA A 279 -1.70 -10.86 -5.64
C ALA A 279 -0.91 -11.80 -4.71
N THR A 280 0.42 -11.87 -4.85
CA THR A 280 1.29 -12.62 -3.91
C THR A 280 1.20 -12.06 -2.49
N GLY A 281 1.15 -10.73 -2.32
CA GLY A 281 0.91 -10.11 -1.02
C GLY A 281 -0.39 -10.57 -0.37
N ILE A 282 -1.52 -10.56 -1.11
CA ILE A 282 -2.81 -11.05 -0.61
C ILE A 282 -2.71 -12.52 -0.19
N LEU A 283 -2.09 -13.35 -1.05
CA LEU A 283 -1.92 -14.78 -0.80
C LEU A 283 -1.04 -15.07 0.44
N GLN A 284 -0.02 -14.25 0.68
CA GLN A 284 0.80 -14.32 1.90
C GLN A 284 -0.05 -14.14 3.15
N TYR A 285 -0.90 -13.11 3.20
CA TYR A 285 -1.81 -12.90 4.33
C TYR A 285 -2.83 -14.02 4.48
N ILE A 286 -3.43 -14.46 3.37
CA ILE A 286 -4.33 -15.62 3.34
C ILE A 286 -3.68 -16.88 3.93
N SER A 287 -2.37 -17.05 3.77
CA SER A 287 -1.65 -18.25 4.19
C SER A 287 -1.17 -18.22 5.65
N ALA A 288 -1.49 -17.16 6.40
CA ALA A 288 -1.16 -17.07 7.81
C ALA A 288 -1.99 -18.06 8.66
N GLY A 289 -1.34 -18.67 9.65
CA GLY A 289 -1.96 -19.55 10.64
C GLY A 289 -1.87 -21.05 10.33
N GLU A 290 -1.47 -21.85 11.33
CA GLU A 290 -1.19 -23.28 11.20
C GLU A 290 -2.42 -24.11 10.78
N VAL A 291 -3.57 -23.88 11.41
CA VAL A 291 -4.82 -24.59 11.10
C VAL A 291 -5.26 -24.35 9.65
N GLN A 292 -5.01 -23.15 9.13
CA GLN A 292 -5.41 -22.78 7.76
C GLN A 292 -4.50 -23.44 6.73
N ARG A 293 -3.18 -23.50 6.99
CA ARG A 293 -2.24 -24.19 6.10
C ARG A 293 -2.61 -25.65 5.84
N GLN A 294 -3.07 -26.35 6.88
CA GLN A 294 -3.52 -27.74 6.75
C GLN A 294 -4.86 -27.86 6.03
N LYS A 295 -5.79 -26.93 6.28
CA LYS A 295 -7.09 -26.91 5.60
C LYS A 295 -6.97 -26.69 4.08
N TYR A 296 -6.00 -25.90 3.63
CA TYR A 296 -5.79 -25.54 2.23
C TYR A 296 -4.48 -26.11 1.67
N LEU A 297 -4.04 -27.27 2.16
CA LEU A 297 -2.76 -27.88 1.84
C LEU A 297 -2.48 -27.92 0.33
N ASP A 298 -3.38 -28.49 -0.47
CA ASP A 298 -3.19 -28.63 -1.92
C ASP A 298 -3.04 -27.28 -2.64
N LEU A 299 -3.74 -26.25 -2.16
CA LEU A 299 -3.66 -24.90 -2.70
C LEU A 299 -2.31 -24.25 -2.39
N HIS A 300 -1.81 -24.43 -1.16
CA HIS A 300 -0.49 -23.96 -0.76
C HIS A 300 0.63 -24.67 -1.53
N LEU A 301 0.50 -25.99 -1.76
CA LEU A 301 1.47 -26.75 -2.56
C LEU A 301 1.55 -26.22 -3.99
N LYS A 302 0.39 -26.02 -4.64
CA LYS A 302 0.33 -25.46 -5.99
C LYS A 302 0.89 -24.04 -6.08
N LEU A 303 0.62 -23.20 -5.09
CA LEU A 303 1.19 -21.85 -5.03
C LEU A 303 2.70 -21.87 -4.83
N MET A 304 3.18 -22.76 -3.97
CA MET A 304 4.61 -22.94 -3.72
C MET A 304 5.35 -23.35 -5.00
N ASP A 305 4.77 -24.23 -5.82
CA ASP A 305 5.34 -24.58 -7.13
C ASP A 305 5.49 -23.34 -8.03
N TYR A 306 4.46 -22.49 -8.10
CA TYR A 306 4.53 -21.25 -8.87
C TYR A 306 5.57 -20.27 -8.32
N ILE A 307 5.66 -20.12 -7.00
CA ILE A 307 6.67 -19.27 -6.37
C ILE A 307 8.08 -19.78 -6.66
N ILE A 308 8.28 -21.10 -6.62
CA ILE A 308 9.57 -21.71 -6.95
C ILE A 308 9.95 -21.42 -8.41
N VAL A 309 9.00 -21.53 -9.34
CA VAL A 309 9.21 -21.15 -10.75
C VAL A 309 9.60 -19.68 -10.88
N ILE A 310 8.93 -18.78 -10.15
CA ILE A 310 9.26 -17.35 -10.14
C ILE A 310 10.70 -17.11 -9.67
N LEU A 311 11.09 -17.70 -8.53
CA LEU A 311 12.41 -17.49 -7.94
C LEU A 311 13.54 -18.12 -8.78
N LYS A 312 13.26 -19.23 -9.47
CA LYS A 312 14.22 -19.88 -10.38
C LYS A 312 14.32 -19.22 -11.76
N SER A 313 13.42 -18.30 -12.10
CA SER A 313 13.40 -17.66 -13.42
C SER A 313 14.68 -16.84 -13.68
N PRO A 314 15.43 -17.11 -14.77
CA PRO A 314 16.62 -16.34 -15.13
C PRO A 314 16.33 -14.85 -15.36
N ASN A 315 15.22 -14.55 -16.06
CA ASN A 315 14.77 -13.18 -16.34
C ASN A 315 14.58 -12.38 -15.03
N ILE A 316 13.93 -12.99 -14.04
CA ILE A 316 13.72 -12.37 -12.72
C ILE A 316 15.06 -12.10 -12.01
N ASN A 317 16.00 -13.05 -12.05
CA ASN A 317 17.32 -12.89 -11.44
C ASN A 317 18.18 -11.83 -12.15
N GLU A 318 18.07 -11.70 -13.48
CA GLU A 318 18.74 -10.63 -14.24
C GLU A 318 18.17 -9.26 -13.89
N LEU A 319 16.84 -9.12 -13.83
CA LEU A 319 16.18 -7.88 -13.44
C LEU A 319 16.54 -7.44 -12.02
N LEU A 320 16.75 -8.39 -11.10
CA LEU A 320 17.20 -8.11 -9.73
C LEU A 320 18.65 -7.61 -9.64
N LYS A 321 19.54 -8.06 -10.55
CA LYS A 321 20.95 -7.62 -10.60
C LYS A 321 21.12 -6.24 -11.25
N GLY A 322 20.13 -5.80 -12.03
CA GLY A 322 20.10 -4.50 -12.70
C GLY A 322 19.37 -3.42 -11.88
N TYR A 323 18.46 -2.69 -12.56
CA TYR A 323 17.58 -1.73 -11.92
C TYR A 323 16.44 -2.45 -11.21
N VAL A 324 16.55 -2.57 -9.88
CA VAL A 324 15.48 -3.11 -9.04
C VAL A 324 14.31 -2.12 -9.04
N THR A 325 13.26 -2.42 -9.80
CA THR A 325 11.99 -1.71 -9.62
C THR A 325 11.36 -2.11 -8.30
N THR A 326 10.66 -1.18 -7.64
CA THR A 326 9.98 -1.43 -6.36
C THR A 326 8.97 -2.59 -6.46
N ALA A 327 8.40 -2.83 -7.64
CA ALA A 327 7.43 -3.90 -7.89
C ALA A 327 8.09 -5.29 -7.93
N LEU A 328 9.24 -5.42 -8.59
CA LEU A 328 9.97 -6.68 -8.63
C LEU A 328 10.53 -7.05 -7.26
N SER A 329 11.16 -6.09 -6.57
CA SER A 329 11.60 -6.29 -5.18
C SER A 329 10.45 -6.81 -4.31
N ARG A 330 9.28 -6.18 -4.44
CA ARG A 330 8.08 -6.58 -3.70
C ARG A 330 7.65 -8.01 -4.01
N LEU A 331 7.57 -8.39 -5.29
CA LEU A 331 7.20 -9.76 -5.69
C LEU A 331 8.13 -10.80 -5.07
N ILE A 332 9.43 -10.53 -5.08
CA ILE A 332 10.45 -11.45 -4.57
C ILE A 332 10.43 -11.49 -3.04
N TYR A 333 10.30 -10.34 -2.40
CA TYR A 333 10.11 -10.23 -0.97
C TYR A 333 8.88 -11.02 -0.49
N THR A 334 7.71 -10.80 -1.09
CA THR A 334 6.47 -11.51 -0.71
C THR A 334 6.57 -13.01 -0.97
N ALA A 335 7.20 -13.42 -2.07
CA ALA A 335 7.49 -14.82 -2.37
C ALA A 335 8.38 -15.49 -1.30
N ILE A 336 9.47 -14.83 -0.87
CA ILE A 336 10.36 -15.36 0.16
C ILE A 336 9.64 -15.43 1.51
N VAL A 337 8.91 -14.38 1.89
CA VAL A 337 8.18 -14.35 3.17
C VAL A 337 7.08 -15.41 3.19
N TYR A 338 6.41 -15.66 2.06
CA TYR A 338 5.46 -16.75 1.90
C TYR A 338 6.11 -18.11 2.16
N LEU A 339 7.22 -18.42 1.47
CA LEU A 339 7.95 -19.68 1.66
C LEU A 339 8.46 -19.83 3.09
N PHE A 340 8.96 -18.76 3.69
CA PHE A 340 9.35 -18.74 5.10
C PHE A 340 8.16 -19.09 6.01
N GLY A 341 7.01 -18.47 5.79
CA GLY A 341 5.79 -18.75 6.54
C GLY A 341 5.40 -20.22 6.48
N LEU A 342 5.47 -20.84 5.30
CA LEU A 342 5.20 -22.27 5.12
C LEU A 342 6.28 -23.16 5.76
N SER A 343 7.55 -22.78 5.71
CA SER A 343 8.68 -23.56 6.24
C SER A 343 8.62 -23.86 7.75
N ILE A 344 7.76 -23.15 8.49
CA ILE A 344 7.49 -23.43 9.90
C ILE A 344 6.79 -24.79 10.06
N ASP A 345 5.99 -25.21 9.09
CA ASP A 345 5.34 -26.52 9.07
C ASP A 345 6.29 -27.57 8.45
N PRO A 346 6.56 -28.69 9.13
CA PRO A 346 7.49 -29.72 8.66
C PRO A 346 7.17 -30.30 7.27
N THR A 347 5.89 -30.34 6.89
CA THR A 347 5.43 -30.88 5.61
C THR A 347 5.96 -30.03 4.47
N PHE A 348 5.71 -28.72 4.54
CA PHE A 348 6.18 -27.79 3.53
C PHE A 348 7.70 -27.63 3.57
N LEU A 349 8.32 -27.63 4.76
CA LEU A 349 9.78 -27.56 4.88
C LEU A 349 10.48 -28.69 4.12
N THR A 350 9.95 -29.91 4.20
CA THR A 350 10.50 -31.08 3.48
C THR A 350 10.47 -30.82 1.98
N ILE A 351 9.35 -30.32 1.45
CA ILE A 351 9.19 -30.06 0.02
C ILE A 351 10.08 -28.90 -0.45
N ILE A 352 10.24 -27.85 0.36
CA ILE A 352 11.15 -26.73 0.07
C ILE A 352 12.59 -27.26 -0.05
N LYS A 353 13.01 -28.19 0.81
CA LYS A 353 14.34 -28.81 0.76
C LYS A 353 14.53 -29.66 -0.51
N GLU A 354 13.54 -30.47 -0.87
CA GLU A 354 13.57 -31.33 -2.06
C GLU A 354 13.66 -30.53 -3.37
N ASN A 355 13.26 -29.26 -3.38
CA ASN A 355 13.33 -28.38 -4.55
C ASN A 355 14.72 -27.74 -4.79
N GLU A 356 15.73 -28.06 -3.97
CA GLU A 356 17.14 -27.64 -4.15
C GLU A 356 17.32 -26.12 -4.34
N LEU A 357 16.60 -25.32 -3.55
CA LEU A 357 16.55 -23.85 -3.69
C LEU A 357 17.77 -23.10 -3.12
N ALA A 358 18.73 -23.80 -2.52
CA ALA A 358 19.86 -23.18 -1.82
C ALA A 358 20.64 -22.21 -2.71
N GLN A 359 20.96 -22.60 -3.95
CA GLN A 359 21.72 -21.74 -4.87
C GLN A 359 20.92 -20.52 -5.34
N THR A 360 19.61 -20.70 -5.56
CA THR A 360 18.70 -19.59 -5.88
C THR A 360 18.68 -18.59 -4.73
N PHE A 361 18.51 -19.06 -3.50
CA PHE A 361 18.54 -18.19 -2.33
C PHE A 361 19.89 -17.52 -2.14
N LEU A 362 21.01 -18.20 -2.32
CA LEU A 362 22.33 -17.55 -2.26
C LEU A 362 22.43 -16.37 -3.25
N THR A 363 21.92 -16.54 -4.48
CA THR A 363 21.89 -15.47 -5.48
C THR A 363 21.04 -14.29 -5.01
N LEU A 364 19.88 -14.55 -4.40
CA LEU A 364 19.00 -13.50 -3.87
C LEU A 364 19.60 -12.73 -2.68
N THR A 365 20.57 -13.30 -1.96
CA THR A 365 21.30 -12.59 -0.89
C THR A 365 22.26 -11.51 -1.41
N GLU A 366 22.43 -11.43 -2.73
CA GLU A 366 23.19 -10.37 -3.41
C GLU A 366 22.30 -9.21 -3.87
N ALA A 367 20.97 -9.30 -3.70
CA ALA A 367 20.03 -8.25 -4.07
C ALA A 367 20.31 -6.96 -3.29
N ASN A 368 20.13 -5.79 -3.93
CA ASN A 368 20.30 -4.48 -3.30
C ASN A 368 19.07 -4.07 -2.45
N ASP A 369 18.57 -4.99 -1.64
CA ASP A 369 17.39 -4.81 -0.77
C ASP A 369 17.58 -5.62 0.52
N ASP A 370 17.75 -4.92 1.64
CA ASP A 370 18.04 -5.53 2.95
C ASP A 370 16.93 -6.48 3.40
N MET A 371 15.67 -6.18 3.08
CA MET A 371 14.54 -7.01 3.48
C MET A 371 14.52 -8.31 2.69
N ILE A 372 14.86 -8.29 1.40
CA ILE A 372 15.08 -9.51 0.62
C ILE A 372 16.23 -10.30 1.23
N GLN A 373 17.41 -9.69 1.40
CA GLN A 373 18.59 -10.38 1.94
C GLN A 373 18.30 -11.09 3.27
N VAL A 374 17.72 -10.39 4.25
CA VAL A 374 17.43 -10.94 5.57
C VAL A 374 16.44 -12.10 5.50
N ASN A 375 15.33 -11.95 4.78
CA ASN A 375 14.34 -13.02 4.71
C ASN A 375 14.85 -14.23 3.92
N THR A 376 15.73 -14.01 2.93
CA THR A 376 16.41 -15.09 2.23
C THR A 376 17.37 -15.84 3.17
N TYR A 377 18.17 -15.14 3.98
CA TYR A 377 19.04 -15.79 4.97
C TYR A 377 18.24 -16.57 6.02
N ARG A 378 17.06 -16.07 6.45
CA ARG A 378 16.14 -16.81 7.33
C ARG A 378 15.66 -18.11 6.70
N LEU A 379 15.31 -18.09 5.42
CA LEU A 379 14.88 -19.29 4.71
C LEU A 379 16.04 -20.27 4.49
N LEU A 380 17.24 -19.78 4.16
CA LEU A 380 18.46 -20.59 4.08
C LEU A 380 18.75 -21.30 5.42
N ALA A 381 18.66 -20.58 6.54
CA ALA A 381 18.87 -21.16 7.87
C ALA A 381 17.82 -22.23 8.23
N MET A 382 16.59 -22.11 7.72
CA MET A 382 15.56 -23.14 7.88
C MET A 382 15.89 -24.41 7.09
N ILE A 383 16.31 -24.28 5.83
CA ILE A 383 16.51 -25.45 4.95
C ILE A 383 17.84 -26.16 5.22
N LEU A 384 18.92 -25.41 5.46
CA LEU A 384 20.29 -25.93 5.63
C LEU A 384 20.60 -26.20 7.10
N ASP A 385 21.35 -27.25 7.38
CA ASP A 385 21.96 -27.47 8.70
C ASP A 385 23.20 -26.59 8.93
N GLU A 386 23.72 -26.63 10.15
CA GLU A 386 24.87 -25.80 10.55
C GLU A 386 26.15 -26.11 9.74
N ASN A 387 26.36 -27.37 9.38
CA ASN A 387 27.53 -27.77 8.61
C ASN A 387 27.41 -27.29 7.16
N GLU A 388 26.22 -27.40 6.58
CA GLU A 388 25.91 -26.87 5.24
C GLU A 388 26.06 -25.35 5.18
N ILE A 389 25.68 -24.62 6.23
CA ILE A 389 25.87 -23.15 6.29
C ILE A 389 27.37 -22.79 6.34
N LYS A 390 28.18 -23.54 7.08
CA LYS A 390 29.63 -23.31 7.20
C LYS A 390 30.38 -23.55 5.88
N THR A 391 29.83 -24.36 4.98
CA THR A 391 30.42 -24.62 3.66
C THR A 391 29.97 -23.62 2.58
N LEU A 392 29.05 -22.71 2.90
CA LEU A 392 28.65 -21.62 1.98
C LEU A 392 29.80 -20.64 1.76
N ALA A 393 29.74 -19.89 0.67
CA ALA A 393 30.78 -18.94 0.30
C ALA A 393 30.97 -17.77 1.30
N ASN A 394 30.02 -17.51 2.21
CA ASN A 394 30.07 -16.34 3.09
C ASN A 394 29.36 -16.49 4.46
N PRO A 395 29.73 -17.47 5.31
CA PRO A 395 29.10 -17.71 6.61
C PRO A 395 29.21 -16.49 7.55
N ALA A 396 30.32 -15.74 7.50
CA ALA A 396 30.51 -14.55 8.34
C ALA A 396 29.51 -13.43 8.03
N LYS A 397 29.14 -13.22 6.76
CA LYS A 397 28.11 -12.24 6.36
C LYS A 397 26.73 -12.65 6.89
N ILE A 398 26.39 -13.94 6.83
CA ILE A 398 25.12 -14.48 7.36
C ILE A 398 24.99 -14.14 8.84
N THR A 399 26.00 -14.50 9.63
CA THR A 399 26.03 -14.25 11.08
C THR A 399 25.92 -12.76 11.40
N ARG A 400 26.62 -11.91 10.65
CA ARG A 400 26.55 -10.45 10.82
C ARG A 400 25.13 -9.92 10.55
N VAL A 401 24.53 -10.31 9.43
CA VAL A 401 23.16 -9.86 9.07
C VAL A 401 22.14 -10.27 10.13
N PHE A 402 22.21 -11.50 10.64
CA PHE A 402 21.35 -11.94 11.74
C PHE A 402 21.57 -11.14 13.02
N ARG A 403 22.83 -10.86 13.37
CA ARG A 403 23.18 -10.05 14.55
C ARG A 403 22.59 -8.65 14.43
N ASP A 404 22.89 -7.96 13.33
CA ASP A 404 22.45 -6.58 13.10
C ASP A 404 20.91 -6.50 13.15
N TYR A 405 20.22 -7.49 12.59
CA TYR A 405 18.75 -7.57 12.60
C TYR A 405 18.18 -7.85 14.00
N ILE A 406 18.82 -8.71 14.79
CA ILE A 406 18.40 -8.99 16.18
C ILE A 406 18.62 -7.75 17.06
N GLU A 407 19.80 -7.11 16.95
CA GLU A 407 20.12 -5.87 17.66
C GLU A 407 19.15 -4.74 17.33
N MET A 408 18.68 -4.66 16.08
CA MET A 408 17.69 -3.65 15.66
C MET A 408 16.29 -3.84 16.29
N PHE A 409 15.92 -5.06 16.69
CA PHE A 409 14.56 -5.37 17.16
C PHE A 409 14.46 -5.83 18.62
N ILE A 410 15.60 -6.04 19.29
CA ILE A 410 15.63 -6.50 20.68
C ILE A 410 14.82 -5.61 21.62
N ASP A 411 14.91 -4.30 21.45
CA ASP A 411 14.25 -3.31 22.31
C ASP A 411 12.91 -2.82 21.74
N ASN A 412 12.51 -3.32 20.56
CA ASN A 412 11.29 -2.89 19.90
C ASN A 412 10.13 -3.87 20.17
N MET A 413 9.40 -3.63 21.25
CA MET A 413 8.23 -4.43 21.65
C MET A 413 7.17 -4.57 20.54
N LEU A 414 7.04 -3.59 19.63
CA LEU A 414 6.10 -3.64 18.50
C LEU A 414 6.54 -4.65 17.42
N ARG A 415 7.80 -5.08 17.41
CA ARG A 415 8.37 -6.00 16.40
C ARG A 415 8.74 -7.37 16.96
N LYS A 416 8.18 -7.75 18.11
CA LYS A 416 8.43 -9.02 18.79
C LYS A 416 8.21 -10.26 17.91
N MET A 417 7.20 -10.25 17.03
CA MET A 417 6.92 -11.37 16.13
C MET A 417 8.03 -11.57 15.08
N VAL A 418 8.59 -10.47 14.58
CA VAL A 418 9.71 -10.49 13.62
C VAL A 418 10.96 -11.07 14.27
N LEU A 419 11.23 -10.67 15.51
CA LEU A 419 12.31 -11.24 16.31
C LEU A 419 12.10 -12.74 16.55
N GLN A 420 10.89 -13.16 16.98
CA GLN A 420 10.56 -14.58 17.18
C GLN A 420 10.80 -15.42 15.93
N ASN A 421 10.34 -14.95 14.77
CA ASN A 421 10.52 -15.68 13.51
C ASN A 421 12.00 -15.78 13.09
N THR A 422 12.78 -14.74 13.38
CA THR A 422 14.24 -14.74 13.16
C THR A 422 14.90 -15.79 14.05
N LEU A 423 14.51 -15.87 15.31
CA LEU A 423 15.06 -16.84 16.28
C LEU A 423 14.67 -18.28 15.93
N LEU A 424 13.44 -18.51 15.47
CA LEU A 424 12.98 -19.81 14.96
C LEU A 424 13.87 -20.29 13.81
N SER A 425 14.24 -19.39 12.88
CA SER A 425 15.07 -19.73 11.73
C SER A 425 16.47 -20.21 12.08
N LEU A 426 17.01 -19.76 13.22
CA LEU A 426 18.33 -20.16 13.70
C LEU A 426 18.34 -21.52 14.41
N LYS A 427 17.21 -22.26 14.40
CA LYS A 427 17.07 -23.60 15.01
C LYS A 427 17.53 -23.65 16.46
N SER A 428 17.49 -22.51 17.16
CA SER A 428 18.01 -22.41 18.52
C SER A 428 17.13 -23.23 19.47
N ARG A 429 17.75 -24.25 20.09
CA ARG A 429 17.10 -25.17 21.04
C ARG A 429 16.53 -24.48 22.28
N TYR A 430 16.77 -23.18 22.46
CA TYR A 430 16.43 -22.41 23.65
C TYR A 430 15.07 -21.68 23.57
N PHE A 431 14.35 -21.71 22.44
CA PHE A 431 13.10 -20.95 22.24
C PHE A 431 11.84 -21.82 22.33
N LYS A 432 11.62 -22.46 23.47
CA LYS A 432 10.26 -22.77 23.93
C LYS A 432 9.79 -21.62 24.82
N MET A 433 8.94 -20.73 24.28
CA MET A 433 8.09 -19.75 24.98
C MET A 433 8.49 -19.35 26.43
N ILE A 434 9.68 -18.78 26.63
CA ILE A 434 10.05 -18.12 27.88
C ILE A 434 10.62 -16.74 27.54
N SER A 435 10.10 -15.73 28.24
CA SER A 435 10.31 -14.29 28.11
C SER A 435 11.50 -13.87 27.23
N VAL A 436 11.18 -13.32 26.05
CA VAL A 436 12.13 -12.81 25.06
C VAL A 436 13.19 -11.89 25.67
N GLU A 437 12.87 -11.09 26.70
CA GLU A 437 13.81 -10.13 27.33
C GLU A 437 15.04 -10.78 28.01
N LYS A 438 14.91 -11.94 28.67
CA LYS A 438 16.06 -12.57 29.37
C LYS A 438 16.93 -13.41 28.45
N SER A 439 16.41 -13.82 27.30
CA SER A 439 17.08 -14.76 26.40
C SER A 439 18.03 -14.07 25.42
N VAL A 440 17.88 -12.76 25.15
CA VAL A 440 18.62 -12.12 24.04
C VAL A 440 20.07 -11.76 24.38
N ASN A 441 20.42 -11.40 25.63
CA ASN A 441 21.82 -11.23 26.00
C ASN A 441 22.61 -12.55 25.96
N THR A 442 21.98 -13.65 26.40
CA THR A 442 22.52 -15.00 26.24
C THR A 442 22.60 -15.39 24.77
N LEU A 443 21.69 -14.87 23.92
CA LEU A 443 21.64 -15.10 22.49
C LEU A 443 22.76 -14.40 21.71
N LEU A 444 23.05 -13.14 22.01
CA LEU A 444 24.15 -12.41 21.39
C LEU A 444 25.49 -13.10 21.71
N LEU A 445 25.64 -13.60 22.95
CA LEU A 445 26.79 -14.39 23.37
C LEU A 445 26.84 -15.77 22.71
N SER A 446 25.70 -16.44 22.50
CA SER A 446 25.69 -17.74 21.80
C SER A 446 25.80 -17.62 20.29
N ILE A 447 25.31 -16.57 19.64
CA ILE A 447 25.58 -16.26 18.22
C ILE A 447 27.07 -15.96 18.00
N GLN A 448 27.75 -15.38 18.99
CA GLN A 448 29.22 -15.20 18.97
C GLN A 448 30.01 -16.52 19.12
N HIS A 449 29.39 -17.58 19.64
CA HIS A 449 30.05 -18.85 19.96
C HIS A 449 29.53 -20.06 19.16
N CYS A 450 28.39 -19.94 18.47
CA CYS A 450 27.76 -21.00 17.67
C CYS A 450 27.99 -20.88 16.16
N PHE A 451 28.71 -19.86 15.68
CA PHE A 451 29.06 -19.70 14.25
C PHE A 451 30.54 -19.42 14.06
#